data_AF-A0ABD5DUQ8-F1
#
_entry.id   AF-A0ABD5DUQ8-F1
#
_cell.length_a   1.000
_cell.length_b   1.000
_cell.length_c   1.000
_cell.angle_alpha   90.00
_cell.angle_beta   90.00
_cell.angle_gamma   90.00
#
_symmetry.space_group_name_H-M   'P 1'
#
loop_
_entity.id
_entity.type
_entity.pdbx_description
1 polymer ?
#
loop_
_entity_poly.entity_id
_entity_poly.type
_entity_poly.pdbx_seq_one_letter_code
_entity_poly.pdbx_strand_id
1 'polypeptide(L)'
;MSERRSIDYIPESERHGHPFSQFTLWFGGNLQITAIVTGALAVVLGGDVVWSLVGLLVGQMLGAAVMSLHALQGPRLGLPQMILS
;
A
#
# COMPACT_ATOMS: atom_id res chain seq x y z
N MET A 1 6.58 -17.48 24.38
CA MET A 1 6.47 -16.03 24.66
C MET A 1 5.19 -15.57 23.97
N SER A 2 4.09 -15.45 24.71
CA SER A 2 2.77 -15.17 24.12
C SER A 2 2.62 -13.67 23.88
N GLU A 3 2.31 -13.29 22.65
CA GLU A 3 2.04 -11.91 22.25
C GLU A 3 0.91 -11.32 23.10
N ARG A 4 1.23 -10.29 23.91
CA ARG A 4 0.37 -9.79 25.00
C ARG A 4 -0.62 -8.71 24.58
N ARG A 5 -0.63 -8.30 23.30
CA ARG A 5 -1.37 -7.12 22.81
C ARG A 5 -1.92 -7.40 21.41
N SER A 6 -3.00 -8.18 21.31
CA SER A 6 -3.59 -8.53 20.00
C SER A 6 -4.57 -7.47 19.47
N ILE A 7 -5.20 -6.68 20.35
CA ILE A 7 -6.31 -5.76 20.02
C ILE A 7 -6.14 -4.39 20.73
N ASP A 8 -5.20 -4.30 21.67
CA ASP A 8 -5.00 -3.13 22.52
C ASP A 8 -4.35 -1.96 21.78
N TYR A 9 -4.63 -0.75 22.28
CA TYR A 9 -4.02 0.49 21.83
C TYR A 9 -2.47 0.44 21.89
N ILE A 10 -1.82 0.88 20.81
CA ILE A 10 -0.35 0.95 20.72
C ILE A 10 0.13 2.35 21.13
N PRO A 11 0.84 2.50 22.27
CA PRO A 11 1.38 3.78 22.72
C PRO A 11 2.44 4.33 21.76
N GLU A 12 2.61 5.64 21.72
CA GLU A 12 3.49 6.32 20.75
C GLU A 12 4.95 5.84 20.80
N SER A 13 5.45 5.52 22.00
CA SER A 13 6.81 5.00 22.21
C SER A 13 7.05 3.61 21.59
N GLU A 14 5.99 2.88 21.24
CA GLU A 14 6.08 1.56 20.62
C GLU A 14 5.86 1.61 19.10
N ARG A 15 5.64 2.81 18.54
CA ARG A 15 5.45 3.01 17.09
C ARG A 15 6.79 3.20 16.39
N HIS A 16 7.29 2.11 15.81
CA HIS A 16 8.59 2.07 15.13
C HIS A 16 8.48 2.04 13.59
N GLY A 17 7.30 2.39 13.05
CA GLY A 17 7.06 2.36 11.61
C GLY A 17 7.89 3.41 10.88
N HIS A 18 8.79 2.97 9.99
CA HIS A 18 9.60 3.86 9.16
C HIS A 18 9.01 3.93 7.73
N PRO A 19 9.07 5.09 7.04
CA PRO A 19 8.57 5.19 5.66
C PRO A 19 9.21 4.16 4.72
N PHE A 20 10.50 3.87 4.91
CA PHE A 20 11.20 2.85 4.13
C PHE A 20 10.65 1.45 4.37
N SER A 21 10.31 1.07 5.62
CA SER A 21 9.72 -0.26 5.88
C SER A 21 8.35 -0.41 5.24
N GLN A 22 7.57 0.68 5.16
CA GLN A 22 6.32 0.69 4.40
C GLN A 22 6.59 0.50 2.90
N PHE A 23 7.56 1.22 2.33
CA PHE A 23 7.95 1.03 0.93
C PHE A 23 8.33 -0.41 0.62
N THR A 24 9.18 -1.05 1.43
CA THR A 24 9.61 -2.44 1.16
C THR A 24 8.45 -3.43 1.28
N LEU A 25 7.55 -3.23 2.25
CA LEU A 25 6.36 -4.05 2.42
C LEU A 25 5.43 -3.94 1.21
N TRP A 26 5.15 -2.72 0.75
CA TRP A 26 4.30 -2.46 -0.40
C TRP A 26 4.95 -2.93 -1.71
N PHE A 27 6.25 -2.70 -1.88
CA PHE A 27 6.99 -3.18 -3.04
C PHE A 27 6.93 -4.71 -3.13
N GLY A 28 7.26 -5.41 -2.04
CA GLY A 28 7.17 -6.86 -1.96
C GLY A 28 5.76 -7.39 -2.27
N GLY A 29 4.71 -6.76 -1.73
CA GLY A 29 3.32 -7.15 -2.00
C GLY A 29 2.85 -6.89 -3.44
N ASN A 30 3.46 -5.94 -4.15
CA ASN A 30 3.14 -5.65 -5.54
C ASN A 30 3.92 -6.51 -6.55
N LEU A 31 4.96 -7.24 -6.12
CA LEU A 31 5.68 -8.22 -6.94
C LEU A 31 4.88 -9.52 -7.12
N GLN A 32 3.73 -9.39 -7.78
CA GLN A 32 2.82 -10.50 -8.06
C GLN A 32 2.54 -10.60 -9.56
N ILE A 33 2.17 -11.81 -9.99
CA ILE A 33 1.86 -12.12 -11.40
C ILE A 33 0.77 -11.19 -11.94
N THR A 34 -0.22 -10.85 -11.11
CA THR A 34 -1.30 -9.92 -11.46
C THR A 34 -0.75 -8.58 -11.95
N ALA A 35 0.25 -8.01 -11.27
CA ALA A 35 0.83 -6.73 -11.66
C ALA A 35 1.55 -6.81 -13.01
N ILE A 36 2.25 -7.92 -13.27
CA ILE A 36 2.93 -8.18 -14.54
C ILE A 36 1.90 -8.28 -15.68
N VAL A 37 0.84 -9.06 -15.46
CA VAL A 37 -0.22 -9.28 -16.45
C VAL A 37 -0.96 -7.98 -16.75
N THR A 38 -1.31 -7.19 -15.73
CA THR A 38 -1.93 -5.86 -15.91
C THR A 38 -1.05 -4.93 -16.76
N GLY A 39 0.26 -4.89 -16.49
CA GLY A 39 1.20 -4.08 -17.29
C GLY A 39 1.29 -4.54 -18.74
N ALA A 40 1.33 -5.86 -18.99
CA ALA A 40 1.36 -6.42 -20.34
C ALA A 40 0.06 -6.14 -21.11
N LEU A 41 -1.10 -6.24 -20.46
CA LEU A 41 -2.41 -5.96 -21.05
C LEU A 41 -2.52 -4.51 -21.56
N ALA A 42 -1.95 -3.54 -20.86
CA ALA A 42 -1.96 -2.14 -21.30
C ALA A 42 -1.34 -1.95 -22.70
N VAL A 43 -0.29 -2.71 -23.01
CA VAL A 43 0.39 -2.67 -24.31
C VAL A 43 -0.32 -3.56 -25.34
N VAL A 44 -0.68 -4.80 -24.96
CA VAL A 44 -1.29 -5.78 -25.87
C VAL A 44 -2.65 -5.31 -26.41
N LEU A 45 -3.40 -4.52 -25.63
CA LEU A 45 -4.69 -3.96 -26.06
C LEU A 45 -4.54 -2.76 -27.02
N GLY A 46 -3.34 -2.50 -27.54
CA GLY A 46 -3.07 -1.47 -28.54
C GLY A 46 -2.53 -0.16 -27.97
N GLY A 47 -2.17 -0.12 -26.69
CA GLY A 47 -1.49 1.02 -26.09
C GLY A 47 -0.03 1.09 -26.53
N ASP A 48 0.43 2.28 -26.90
CA ASP A 48 1.85 2.55 -27.04
C ASP A 48 2.56 2.31 -25.69
N VAL A 49 3.78 1.76 -25.72
CA VAL A 49 4.51 1.35 -24.51
C VAL A 49 4.78 2.55 -23.60
N VAL A 50 5.15 3.70 -24.17
CA VAL A 50 5.45 4.91 -23.41
C VAL A 50 4.18 5.44 -22.75
N TRP A 51 3.10 5.55 -23.51
CA TRP A 51 1.82 6.03 -22.98
C TRP A 51 1.19 5.05 -21.98
N SER A 52 1.38 3.74 -22.16
CA SER A 52 0.96 2.72 -21.21
C SER A 52 1.68 2.86 -19.87
N LEU A 53 3.00 3.09 -19.90
CA LEU A 53 3.79 3.36 -18.70
C LEU A 53 3.36 4.65 -18.01
N VAL A 54 3.12 5.72 -18.76
CA VAL A 54 2.63 6.99 -18.22
C VAL A 54 1.24 6.81 -17.59
N GLY A 55 0.32 6.12 -18.27
CA GLY A 55 -1.02 5.83 -17.75
C GLY A 55 -0.98 5.00 -16.47
N LEU A 56 -0.15 3.96 -16.43
CA LEU A 56 0.08 3.15 -15.24
C LEU A 56 0.66 3.99 -14.09
N LEU A 57 1.63 4.86 -14.36
CA LEU A 57 2.21 5.74 -13.37
C LEU A 57 1.18 6.70 -12.80
N VAL A 58 0.36 7.34 -13.64
CA VAL A 58 -0.70 8.25 -13.22
C VAL A 58 -1.74 7.50 -12.38
N GLY A 59 -2.17 6.32 -12.83
CA GLY A 59 -3.09 5.46 -12.08
C GLY A 59 -2.56 5.09 -10.69
N GLN A 60 -1.28 4.72 -10.60
CA GLN A 60 -0.62 4.43 -9.32
C GLN A 60 -0.55 5.64 -8.41
N MET A 61 -0.25 6.82 -8.94
CA MET A 61 -0.22 8.07 -8.16
C MET A 61 -1.61 8.43 -7.61
N LEU A 62 -2.66 8.28 -8.42
CA LEU A 62 -4.04 8.52 -7.99
C LEU A 62 -4.46 7.53 -6.89
N GLY A 63 -4.18 6.23 -7.08
CA GLY A 63 -4.44 5.21 -6.07
C GLY A 63 -3.66 5.43 -4.77
N ALA A 64 -2.38 5.80 -4.89
CA ALA A 64 -1.51 6.11 -3.76
C ALA A 64 -2.01 7.34 -2.99
N ALA A 65 -2.56 8.35 -3.66
CA ALA A 65 -3.14 9.51 -2.99
C ALA A 65 -4.33 9.11 -2.10
N VAL A 66 -5.27 8.31 -2.64
CA VAL A 66 -6.41 7.79 -1.87
C VAL A 66 -5.95 6.92 -0.71
N MET A 67 -4.99 6.03 -0.94
CA MET A 67 -4.45 5.15 0.09
C MET A 67 -3.70 5.94 1.17
N SER A 68 -2.97 7.00 0.80
CA SER A 68 -2.26 7.86 1.76
C SER A 68 -3.22 8.57 2.72
N LEU A 69 -4.38 8.99 2.22
CA LEU A 69 -5.43 9.56 3.08
C LEU A 69 -5.94 8.54 4.12
N HIS A 70 -6.07 7.27 3.73
CA HIS A 70 -6.48 6.20 4.64
C HIS A 70 -5.36 5.78 5.60
N ALA A 71 -4.11 5.78 5.13
CA ALA A 71 -2.94 5.46 5.95
C ALA A 71 -2.77 6.41 7.15
N LEU A 72 -3.34 7.62 7.11
CA LEU A 72 -3.36 8.56 8.22
C LEU A 72 -4.31 8.15 9.36
N GLN A 73 -5.29 7.27 9.12
CA GLN A 73 -6.28 6.88 10.11
C GLN A 73 -5.69 5.94 11.18
N GLY A 74 -4.87 4.96 10.78
CA GLY A 74 -4.26 3.99 11.69
C GLY A 74 -3.34 4.60 12.77
N PRO A 75 -2.37 5.47 12.42
CA PRO A 75 -1.48 6.11 13.38
C PRO A 75 -2.20 7.04 14.37
N ARG A 76 -3.28 7.70 13.93
CA ARG A 76 -4.04 8.62 14.79
C ARG A 76 -4.88 7.89 15.83
N LEU A 77 -5.45 6.75 15.47
CA LEU A 77 -6.34 5.99 16.35
C LEU A 77 -5.57 4.99 17.23
N GLY A 78 -4.37 4.56 16.81
CA GLY A 78 -3.54 3.61 17.55
C GLY A 78 -4.20 2.23 17.73
N LEU A 79 -5.27 1.97 16.97
CA LEU A 79 -6.06 0.75 16.99
C LEU A 79 -5.98 0.05 15.63
N PRO A 80 -5.96 -1.29 15.60
CA PRO A 80 -6.05 -2.06 14.37
C PRO A 80 -7.27 -1.66 13.53
N GLN A 81 -7.05 -1.37 12.25
CA GLN A 81 -8.11 -0.98 11.30
C GLN A 81 -9.21 -2.06 11.18
N MET A 82 -8.90 -3.32 11.50
CA MET A 82 -9.85 -4.43 11.52
C MET A 82 -10.95 -4.34 12.60
N ILE A 83 -10.81 -3.46 13.60
CA ILE A 83 -11.81 -3.27 14.68
C ILE A 83 -12.66 -2.01 14.41
N LEU A 84 -12.22 -1.16 13.49
CA LEU A 84 -12.84 0.13 13.14
C LEU A 84 -13.89 0.02 12.03
N SER A 85 -14.29 -1.21 11.66
CA SER A 85 -15.35 -1.49 10.69
C SER A 85 -16.74 -1.36 11.30
#